data_AF-A0A3A1WRL7-F1
#
_entry.id   AF-A0A3A1WRL7-F1
#
_cell.length_a   1.000
_cell.length_b   1.000
_cell.length_c   1.000
_cell.angle_alpha   90.00
_cell.angle_beta   90.00
_cell.angle_gamma   90.00
#
_symmetry.space_group_name_H-M   'P 1'
#
loop_
_entity.id
_entity.type
_entity.pdbx_description
1 polymer ?
#
loop_
_entity_poly.entity_id
_entity_poly.type
_entity_poly.pdbx_seq_one_letter_code
_entity_poly.pdbx_strand_id
1 'polypeptide(L)'
;MKRIPTTFALSTWAGFLAVTGANEILHLNGHLAIGGVALELPAGTGPVSWGVAMLCIGTAALLAVGLIRVHAADEAEARRGELLGFAGIGICAAMVIAASLFGAPFAAVFDRLDLAVWSIGLSLVALAFDACIFAPDDEDELDEIAFRRTVAAINASIPRRRDERSGRDA
;
A
#
# COMPACT_ATOMS: atom_id res chain seq x y z
N MET A 1 13.40 2.94 8.26
CA MET A 1 12.63 2.04 9.16
C MET A 1 11.72 1.16 8.31
N LYS A 2 11.21 0.02 8.81
CA LYS A 2 10.37 -0.91 8.02
C LYS A 2 8.88 -0.51 8.08
N ARG A 3 8.19 -0.48 6.93
CA ARG A 3 6.75 -0.18 6.77
C ARG A 3 5.88 -1.37 7.14
N ILE A 4 5.85 -1.72 8.43
CA ILE A 4 5.25 -2.97 8.93
C ILE A 4 3.74 -3.07 8.61
N PRO A 5 2.90 -2.05 8.87
CA PRO A 5 1.46 -2.09 8.59
C PRO A 5 1.12 -2.34 7.12
N THR A 6 1.71 -1.58 6.19
CA THR A 6 1.48 -1.74 4.75
C THR A 6 1.94 -3.11 4.27
N THR A 7 3.11 -3.56 4.75
CA THR A 7 3.64 -4.89 4.42
C THR A 7 2.67 -6.00 4.82
N PHE A 8 2.13 -5.89 6.04
CA PHE A 8 1.16 -6.86 6.55
C PHE A 8 -0.14 -6.85 5.74
N ALA A 9 -0.69 -5.67 5.46
CA ALA A 9 -1.91 -5.54 4.67
C ALA A 9 -1.75 -6.12 3.25
N LEU A 10 -0.71 -5.72 2.53
CA LEU A 10 -0.48 -6.19 1.16
C LEU A 10 -0.19 -7.69 1.11
N SER A 11 0.57 -8.23 2.06
CA SER A 11 0.90 -9.67 2.08
C SER A 11 -0.30 -10.54 2.41
N THR A 12 -1.19 -10.07 3.29
CA THR A 12 -2.44 -10.77 3.62
C THR A 12 -3.35 -10.87 2.40
N TRP A 13 -3.55 -9.76 1.68
CA TRP A 13 -4.32 -9.75 0.44
C TRP A 13 -3.69 -10.59 -0.67
N ALA A 14 -2.37 -10.50 -0.85
CA ALA A 14 -1.66 -11.30 -1.84
C ALA A 14 -1.80 -12.80 -1.56
N GLY A 15 -1.66 -13.22 -0.29
CA GLY A 15 -1.84 -14.61 0.13
C GLY A 15 -3.27 -15.12 -0.11
N PHE A 16 -4.27 -14.36 0.33
CA PHE A 16 -5.68 -14.70 0.12
C PHE A 16 -6.02 -14.90 -1.37
N LEU A 17 -5.62 -13.94 -2.22
CA LEU A 17 -5.88 -13.99 -3.64
C LEU A 17 -5.09 -15.11 -4.34
N ALA A 18 -3.85 -15.36 -3.93
CA ALA A 18 -3.05 -16.46 -4.49
C ALA A 18 -3.69 -17.83 -4.20
N VAL A 19 -4.16 -18.06 -2.97
CA VAL A 19 -4.84 -19.30 -2.59
C VAL A 19 -6.17 -19.44 -3.34
N THR A 20 -6.97 -18.38 -3.39
CA THR A 20 -8.24 -18.37 -4.13
C THR A 20 -8.03 -18.68 -5.61
N GLY A 21 -7.07 -18.02 -6.25
CA GLY A 21 -6.78 -18.24 -7.66
C GLY A 21 -6.24 -19.65 -7.94
N ALA A 22 -5.41 -20.19 -7.04
CA ALA A 22 -4.96 -21.57 -7.12
C ALA A 22 -6.13 -22.56 -6.96
N ASN A 23 -7.05 -22.31 -6.04
CA ASN A 23 -8.26 -23.11 -5.84
C ASN A 23 -9.08 -23.21 -7.14
N GLU A 24 -9.32 -22.08 -7.83
CA GLU A 24 -10.00 -22.06 -9.13
C GLU A 24 -9.25 -22.83 -10.21
N ILE A 25 -7.92 -22.70 -10.29
CA ILE A 25 -7.10 -23.46 -11.26
C ILE A 25 -7.24 -24.96 -11.00
N LEU A 26 -7.24 -25.39 -9.74
CA LEU A 26 -7.34 -26.80 -9.40
C LEU A 26 -8.71 -27.38 -9.79
N HIS A 27 -9.79 -26.65 -9.55
CA HIS A 27 -11.14 -27.02 -10.03
C HIS A 27 -11.21 -27.11 -11.55
N LEU A 28 -10.59 -26.16 -12.26
CA LEU A 28 -10.50 -26.19 -13.72
C LEU A 28 -9.76 -27.42 -14.27
N ASN A 29 -8.82 -27.97 -13.49
CA ASN A 29 -8.10 -29.20 -13.81
C ASN A 29 -8.82 -30.47 -13.30
N GLY A 30 -10.03 -30.36 -12.75
CA GLY A 30 -10.82 -31.49 -12.27
C GLY A 30 -10.40 -32.02 -10.89
N HIS A 31 -9.57 -31.27 -10.15
CA HIS A 31 -9.26 -31.60 -8.77
C HIS A 31 -10.36 -31.10 -7.83
N LEU A 32 -10.76 -31.95 -6.88
CA LEU A 32 -11.74 -31.61 -5.84
C LEU A 32 -11.13 -31.56 -4.43
N ALA A 33 -9.89 -32.04 -4.28
CA ALA A 33 -9.18 -32.11 -3.01
C ALA A 33 -7.65 -32.11 -3.21
N ILE A 34 -6.91 -31.61 -2.22
CA ILE A 34 -5.45 -31.72 -2.11
C ILE A 34 -5.10 -32.32 -0.76
N GLY A 35 -4.29 -33.38 -0.74
CA GLY A 35 -3.79 -33.97 0.51
C GLY A 35 -4.91 -34.48 1.45
N GLY A 36 -6.06 -34.85 0.90
CA GLY A 36 -7.24 -35.28 1.68
C GLY A 36 -8.14 -34.15 2.18
N VAL A 37 -7.79 -32.88 1.93
CA VAL A 37 -8.61 -31.72 2.26
C VAL A 37 -9.41 -31.30 1.03
N ALA A 38 -10.73 -31.17 1.18
CA ALA A 38 -11.62 -30.72 0.11
C ALA A 38 -11.33 -29.25 -0.26
N LEU A 39 -11.37 -28.96 -1.55
CA LEU A 39 -11.24 -27.59 -2.07
C LEU A 39 -12.53 -26.80 -1.80
N GLU A 40 -12.40 -25.47 -1.65
CA GLU A 40 -13.55 -24.58 -1.54
C GLU A 40 -14.36 -24.61 -2.84
N LEU A 41 -15.68 -24.43 -2.76
CA LEU A 41 -16.56 -24.45 -3.94
C LEU A 41 -16.09 -23.43 -4.98
N PRO A 42 -16.03 -23.80 -6.27
CA PRO A 42 -15.58 -22.88 -7.30
C PRO A 42 -16.59 -21.73 -7.48
N ALA A 43 -16.08 -20.55 -7.78
CA ALA A 43 -16.87 -19.35 -8.02
C ALA A 43 -17.76 -19.44 -9.28
N GLY A 44 -17.47 -20.39 -10.17
CA GLY A 44 -18.26 -20.66 -11.36
C GLY A 44 -17.78 -21.89 -12.13
N THR A 45 -18.06 -21.93 -13.43
CA THR A 45 -17.64 -23.03 -14.32
C THR A 45 -16.89 -22.49 -15.53
N GLY A 46 -15.82 -23.18 -15.93
CA GLY A 46 -15.11 -22.94 -17.18
C GLY A 46 -14.57 -21.50 -17.31
N PRO A 47 -15.07 -20.68 -18.24
CA PRO A 47 -14.56 -19.32 -18.46
C PRO A 47 -14.64 -18.41 -17.24
N VAL A 48 -15.67 -18.58 -16.39
CA VAL A 48 -15.85 -17.76 -15.18
C VAL A 48 -14.76 -18.05 -14.17
N SER A 49 -14.50 -19.33 -13.88
CA SER A 49 -13.40 -19.76 -13.00
C SER A 49 -12.04 -19.33 -13.54
N TRP A 50 -11.82 -19.39 -14.86
CA TRP A 50 -10.60 -18.87 -15.47
C TRP A 50 -10.42 -17.37 -15.26
N GLY A 51 -11.50 -16.60 -15.44
CA GLY A 51 -11.51 -15.15 -15.20
C GLY A 51 -11.20 -14.82 -13.74
N VAL A 52 -11.84 -15.50 -12.79
CA VAL A 52 -11.59 -15.33 -11.35
C VAL A 52 -10.16 -15.73 -10.99
N ALA A 53 -9.66 -16.86 -11.50
CA ALA A 53 -8.29 -17.31 -11.28
C ALA A 53 -7.27 -16.27 -11.75
N MET A 54 -7.42 -15.78 -12.99
CA MET A 54 -6.54 -14.78 -13.59
C MET A 54 -6.58 -13.45 -12.84
N LEU A 55 -7.78 -13.00 -12.45
CA LEU A 55 -7.93 -11.78 -11.67
C LEU A 55 -7.25 -11.90 -10.30
N CYS A 56 -7.45 -13.02 -9.60
CA CYS A 56 -6.88 -13.23 -8.27
C CYS A 56 -5.35 -13.36 -8.33
N ILE A 57 -4.82 -14.20 -9.23
CA ILE A 57 -3.36 -14.38 -9.37
C ILE A 57 -2.69 -13.11 -9.89
N GLY A 58 -3.30 -12.43 -10.86
CA GLY A 58 -2.78 -11.17 -11.38
C GLY A 58 -2.72 -10.08 -10.31
N THR A 59 -3.77 -9.97 -9.50
CA THR A 59 -3.82 -9.00 -8.39
C THR A 59 -2.84 -9.39 -7.27
N ALA A 60 -2.71 -10.68 -6.95
CA ALA A 60 -1.71 -11.18 -6.00
C ALA A 60 -0.28 -10.88 -6.46
N ALA A 61 0.02 -11.09 -7.74
CA ALA A 61 1.31 -10.77 -8.34
C ALA A 61 1.59 -9.26 -8.30
N LEU A 62 0.59 -8.43 -8.60
CA LEU A 62 0.70 -6.97 -8.51
C LEU A 62 1.05 -6.52 -7.08
N LEU A 63 0.35 -7.06 -6.09
CA LEU A 63 0.60 -6.78 -4.66
C LEU A 63 1.98 -7.27 -4.22
N ALA A 64 2.41 -8.44 -4.67
CA ALA A 64 3.74 -8.98 -4.39
C ALA A 64 4.86 -8.12 -5.01
N VAL A 65 4.68 -7.65 -6.25
CA VAL A 65 5.62 -6.71 -6.88
C VAL A 65 5.63 -5.37 -6.14
N GLY A 66 4.46 -4.87 -5.73
CA GLY A 66 4.35 -3.69 -4.87
C GLY A 66 5.14 -3.84 -3.58
N LEU A 67 4.97 -4.95 -2.87
CA LEU A 67 5.71 -5.30 -1.65
C LEU A 67 7.23 -5.29 -1.84
N ILE A 68 7.71 -5.96 -2.89
CA ILE A 68 9.15 -6.01 -3.22
C ILE A 68 9.69 -4.59 -3.43
N ARG A 69 8.95 -3.78 -4.20
CA ARG A 69 9.32 -2.40 -4.54
C ARG A 69 9.29 -1.47 -3.32
N VAL A 70 8.31 -1.61 -2.41
CA VAL A 70 8.21 -0.81 -1.17
C VAL A 70 9.43 -0.99 -0.25
N HIS A 71 10.16 -2.10 -0.38
CA HIS A 71 11.37 -2.40 0.39
C HIS A 71 12.66 -2.10 -0.38
N ALA A 72 12.57 -1.50 -1.56
CA ALA A 72 13.74 -1.09 -2.33
C ALA A 72 14.54 0.00 -1.59
N ALA A 73 15.84 0.05 -1.86
CA ALA A 73 16.74 1.05 -1.27
C ALA A 73 16.58 2.45 -1.90
N ASP A 74 16.03 2.52 -3.12
CA ASP A 74 15.77 3.76 -3.85
C ASP A 74 14.36 4.29 -3.52
N GLU A 75 14.26 5.56 -3.12
CA GLU A 75 13.00 6.24 -2.79
C GLU A 75 12.04 6.30 -3.99
N ALA A 76 12.57 6.49 -5.21
CA ALA A 76 11.75 6.52 -6.41
C ALA A 76 11.11 5.15 -6.67
N GLU A 77 11.83 4.07 -6.34
CA GLU A 77 11.35 2.70 -6.48
C GLU A 77 10.38 2.30 -5.36
N ALA A 78 10.63 2.76 -4.13
CA ALA A 78 9.71 2.63 -3.00
C ALA A 78 8.37 3.31 -3.27
N ARG A 79 8.39 4.54 -3.81
CA ARG A 79 7.17 5.29 -4.19
C ARG A 79 6.37 4.59 -5.29
N ARG A 80 7.05 3.97 -6.27
CA ARG A 80 6.38 3.11 -7.25
C ARG A 80 5.74 1.89 -6.59
N GLY A 81 6.41 1.31 -5.60
CA GLY A 81 5.86 0.22 -4.80
C GLY A 81 4.58 0.60 -4.07
N GLU A 82 4.54 1.79 -3.46
CA GLU A 82 3.34 2.32 -2.81
C GLU A 82 2.18 2.48 -3.80
N LEU A 83 2.44 3.10 -4.96
CA LEU A 83 1.42 3.27 -6.01
C LEU A 83 0.86 1.93 -6.47
N LEU A 84 1.71 0.92 -6.64
CA LEU A 84 1.27 -0.45 -6.96
C LEU A 84 0.48 -1.07 -5.81
N GLY A 85 0.86 -0.82 -4.57
CA GLY A 85 0.10 -1.23 -3.38
C GLY A 85 -1.29 -0.63 -3.34
N PHE A 86 -1.41 0.69 -3.54
CA PHE A 86 -2.70 1.38 -3.65
C PHE A 86 -3.54 0.87 -4.81
N ALA A 87 -2.94 0.66 -5.98
CA ALA A 87 -3.62 0.10 -7.13
C ALA A 87 -4.14 -1.31 -6.84
N GLY A 88 -3.33 -2.17 -6.22
CA GLY A 88 -3.73 -3.52 -5.83
C GLY A 88 -4.86 -3.55 -4.81
N ILE A 89 -4.80 -2.72 -3.78
CA ILE A 89 -5.90 -2.56 -2.81
C ILE A 89 -7.14 -1.98 -3.48
N GLY A 90 -6.99 -1.07 -4.44
CA GLY A 90 -8.09 -0.56 -5.27
C GLY A 90 -8.79 -1.67 -6.06
N ILE A 91 -8.04 -2.60 -6.64
CA ILE A 91 -8.61 -3.78 -7.32
C ILE A 91 -9.34 -4.67 -6.31
N CYS A 92 -8.75 -4.91 -5.13
CA CYS A 92 -9.40 -5.68 -4.07
C CYS A 92 -10.73 -5.02 -3.64
N ALA A 93 -10.75 -3.70 -3.47
CA ALA A 93 -11.94 -2.94 -3.15
C ALA A 93 -13.00 -3.03 -4.26
N ALA A 94 -12.59 -2.92 -5.53
CA ALA A 94 -13.47 -3.08 -6.67
C ALA A 94 -14.10 -4.48 -6.73
N MET A 95 -13.34 -5.54 -6.41
CA MET A 95 -13.87 -6.91 -6.30
C MET A 95 -14.92 -7.04 -5.19
N VAL A 96 -14.66 -6.47 -4.00
CA VAL A 96 -15.62 -6.48 -2.89
C VAL A 96 -16.89 -5.70 -3.21
N ILE A 97 -16.76 -4.54 -3.87
CA ILE A 97 -17.90 -3.74 -4.34
C ILE A 97 -18.69 -4.53 -5.39
N ALA A 98 -18.01 -5.13 -6.37
CA ALA A 98 -18.64 -5.94 -7.40
C ALA A 98 -19.40 -7.14 -6.79
N ALA A 99 -18.81 -7.80 -5.80
CA ALA A 99 -19.46 -8.87 -5.05
C ALA A 99 -20.72 -8.39 -4.33
N SER A 100 -20.67 -7.19 -3.74
CA SER A 100 -21.80 -6.60 -3.01
C SER A 100 -22.94 -6.16 -3.94
N LEU A 101 -22.62 -5.66 -5.13
CA LEU A 101 -23.61 -5.12 -6.08
C LEU A 101 -24.19 -6.18 -7.03
N PHE A 102 -23.36 -7.12 -7.48
CA PHE A 102 -23.71 -8.07 -8.55
C PHE A 102 -23.82 -9.53 -8.07
N GLY A 103 -23.33 -9.85 -6.87
CA GLY A 103 -23.38 -11.21 -6.32
C GLY A 103 -22.36 -12.14 -6.98
N ALA A 104 -22.80 -13.36 -7.31
CA ALA A 104 -21.95 -14.34 -8.01
C ALA A 104 -21.53 -13.81 -9.40
N PRO A 105 -20.29 -14.04 -9.85
CA PRO A 105 -19.28 -14.94 -9.26
C PRO A 105 -18.40 -14.30 -8.18
N PHE A 106 -18.39 -12.97 -8.03
CA PHE A 106 -17.48 -12.29 -7.12
C PHE A 106 -17.81 -12.52 -5.64
N ALA A 107 -19.09 -12.70 -5.28
CA ALA A 107 -19.46 -13.07 -3.92
C ALA A 107 -18.93 -14.45 -3.51
N ALA A 108 -18.73 -15.37 -4.46
CA ALA A 108 -18.20 -16.70 -4.16
C ALA A 108 -16.69 -16.70 -3.85
N VAL A 109 -15.99 -15.60 -4.17
CA VAL A 109 -14.59 -15.40 -3.76
C VAL A 109 -14.47 -15.14 -2.26
N PHE A 110 -15.51 -14.56 -1.64
CA PHE A 110 -15.46 -14.13 -0.24
C PHE A 110 -16.47 -14.91 0.60
N ASP A 111 -15.99 -15.78 1.50
CA ASP A 111 -16.86 -16.49 2.45
C ASP A 111 -17.65 -15.52 3.34
N ARG A 112 -17.02 -14.37 3.68
CA ARG A 112 -17.60 -13.32 4.51
C ARG A 112 -17.36 -11.93 3.95
N LEU A 113 -18.34 -11.43 3.19
CA LEU A 113 -18.29 -10.08 2.58
C LEU A 113 -18.20 -8.95 3.60
N ASP A 114 -18.82 -9.12 4.78
CA ASP A 114 -18.74 -8.16 5.87
C ASP A 114 -17.28 -7.96 6.33
N LEU A 115 -16.54 -9.06 6.53
CA LEU A 115 -15.13 -9.03 6.89
C LEU A 115 -14.24 -8.51 5.75
N ALA A 116 -14.58 -8.81 4.50
CA ALA A 116 -13.84 -8.30 3.34
C ALA A 116 -13.92 -6.76 3.28
N VAL A 117 -15.10 -6.17 3.52
CA VAL A 117 -15.28 -4.71 3.59
C VAL A 117 -14.44 -4.10 4.72
N TRP A 118 -14.49 -4.68 5.92
CA TRP A 118 -13.66 -4.23 7.04
C TRP A 118 -12.16 -4.34 6.74
N SER A 119 -11.75 -5.40 6.06
CA SER A 119 -10.34 -5.65 5.70
C SER A 119 -9.83 -4.61 4.70
N ILE A 120 -10.66 -4.15 3.76
CA ILE A 120 -10.33 -3.02 2.88
C ILE A 120 -10.12 -1.75 3.71
N GLY A 121 -11.05 -1.44 4.62
CA GLY A 121 -10.93 -0.28 5.51
C GLY A 121 -9.64 -0.30 6.32
N LEU A 122 -9.31 -1.42 6.97
CA LEU A 122 -8.08 -1.58 7.73
C LEU A 122 -6.82 -1.50 6.86
N SER A 123 -6.88 -2.00 5.64
CA SER A 123 -5.76 -1.90 4.69
C SER A 123 -5.50 -0.45 4.29
N LEU A 124 -6.54 0.33 4.02
CA LEU A 124 -6.43 1.76 3.72
C LEU A 124 -5.88 2.53 4.93
N VAL A 125 -6.32 2.20 6.15
CA VAL A 125 -5.76 2.80 7.37
C VAL A 125 -4.28 2.46 7.53
N ALA A 126 -3.87 1.21 7.27
CA ALA A 126 -2.47 0.80 7.33
C ALA A 126 -1.60 1.56 6.31
N LEU A 127 -2.09 1.71 5.08
CA LEU A 127 -1.45 2.49 4.02
C LEU A 127 -1.35 3.97 4.38
N ALA A 128 -2.43 4.57 4.88
CA ALA A 128 -2.44 5.98 5.29
C ALA A 128 -1.51 6.22 6.48
N PHE A 129 -1.48 5.30 7.45
CA PHE A 129 -0.61 5.40 8.62
C PHE A 129 0.87 5.38 8.23
N ASP A 130 1.28 4.44 7.37
CA ASP A 130 2.65 4.42 6.87
C ASP A 130 2.94 5.65 5.99
N ALA A 131 1.99 6.11 5.17
CA ALA A 131 2.16 7.33 4.40
C ALA A 131 2.32 8.59 5.27
N CYS A 132 1.67 8.66 6.45
CA CYS A 132 1.85 9.76 7.38
C CYS A 132 3.19 9.70 8.14
N ILE A 133 3.68 8.50 8.47
CA ILE A 133 4.96 8.35 9.19
C ILE A 133 6.17 8.52 8.27
N PHE A 134 6.04 8.06 7.03
CA PHE A 134 7.09 8.09 6.01
C PHE A 134 6.78 9.11 4.91
N ALA A 135 5.89 10.08 5.19
CA ALA A 135 5.68 11.22 4.31
C ALA A 135 7.06 11.83 4.06
N PRO A 136 7.45 12.05 2.79
CA PRO A 136 8.68 12.76 2.52
C PRO A 136 8.57 14.13 3.19
N ASP A 137 9.55 14.47 4.03
CA ASP A 137 9.78 15.82 4.57
C ASP A 137 10.17 16.78 3.43
N ASP A 138 9.41 16.79 2.32
CA ASP A 138 9.59 17.70 1.19
C ASP A 138 9.22 19.14 1.59
N GLU A 139 8.56 19.34 2.73
CA GLU A 139 8.34 20.66 3.32
C GLU A 139 9.57 21.15 4.11
N ASP A 140 10.45 20.27 4.60
CA ASP A 140 11.59 20.70 5.43
C ASP A 140 12.70 21.38 4.62
N GLU A 141 12.97 21.05 3.35
CA GLU A 141 14.02 21.76 2.60
C GLU A 141 13.62 23.20 2.22
N LEU A 142 12.36 23.41 1.83
CA LEU A 142 11.87 24.75 1.48
C LEU A 142 11.59 25.59 2.73
N ASP A 143 11.05 24.99 3.80
CA ASP A 143 10.83 25.69 5.07
C ASP A 143 12.12 25.87 5.86
N GLU A 144 13.11 24.98 5.78
CA GLU A 144 14.43 25.20 6.40
C GLU A 144 15.18 26.33 5.68
N ILE A 145 15.11 26.43 4.35
CA ILE A 145 15.70 27.56 3.60
C ILE A 145 14.94 28.85 3.91
N ALA A 146 13.61 28.82 3.98
CA ALA A 146 12.79 29.98 4.33
C ALA A 146 13.02 30.41 5.79
N PHE A 147 13.16 29.47 6.71
CA PHE A 147 13.48 29.71 8.11
C PHE A 147 14.90 30.25 8.28
N ARG A 148 15.91 29.65 7.62
CA ARG A 148 17.29 30.17 7.61
C ARG A 148 17.37 31.57 6.99
N ARG A 149 16.60 31.87 5.94
CA ARG A 149 16.50 33.22 5.36
C ARG A 149 15.83 34.20 6.31
N THR A 150 14.76 33.78 6.98
CA THR A 150 14.05 34.61 7.96
C THR A 150 14.94 34.90 9.17
N VAL A 151 15.65 33.89 9.69
CA VAL A 151 16.62 34.04 10.79
C VAL A 151 17.81 34.91 10.37
N ALA A 152 18.31 34.79 9.13
CA ALA A 152 19.35 35.66 8.61
C ALA A 152 18.87 37.11 8.46
N ALA A 153 17.63 37.34 8.02
CA ALA A 153 17.03 38.66 7.93
C ALA A 153 16.80 39.28 9.31
N ILE A 154 16.38 38.49 10.31
CA ILE A 154 16.26 38.93 11.71
C ILE A 154 17.63 39.24 12.30
N ASN A 155 18.65 38.42 12.08
CA ASN A 155 20.01 38.68 12.56
C ASN A 155 20.63 39.92 11.90
N ALA A 156 20.29 40.20 10.64
CA ALA A 156 20.69 41.42 9.93
C ALA A 156 19.93 42.68 10.40
N SER A 157 18.72 42.52 10.96
CA SER A 157 17.93 43.64 11.48
C SER A 157 18.26 44.02 12.92
N ILE A 158 19.03 43.19 13.65
CA ILE A 158 19.56 43.54 14.96
C ILE A 158 20.74 44.51 14.77
N PRO A 159 20.61 45.78 15.20
CA PRO A 159 21.71 46.74 15.09
C PRO A 159 22.83 46.29 16.03
N ARG A 160 23.92 45.77 15.44
CA ARG A 160 25.16 45.52 16.18
C ARG A 160 25.69 46.87 16.64
N ARG A 161 25.56 47.15 17.94
CA ARG A 161 26.33 48.23 18.58
C ARG A 161 27.79 47.94 18.27
N ARG A 162 28.36 48.76 17.39
CA ARG A 162 29.80 48.83 17.16
C ARG A 162 30.37 49.26 18.50
N ASP A 163 31.01 48.35 19.22
CA ASP A 163 31.81 48.71 20.39
C ASP A 163 32.98 49.56 19.89
N GLU A 164 32.74 50.87 19.82
CA GLU A 164 33.77 51.89 19.72
C GLU A 164 34.50 51.97 21.05
N ARG A 165 35.34 50.97 21.31
CA ARG A 165 36.33 50.96 22.40
C ARG A 165 37.65 50.36 21.91
N SER A 166 38.20 50.96 20.86
CA SER A 166 39.64 50.84 20.56
C SER A 166 40.08 52.12 19.86
N GLY A 167 40.19 53.19 20.64
CA GLY A 167 40.55 54.51 20.16
C GLY A 167 40.69 55.55 21.27
N ARG A 168 41.28 55.19 22.42
CA ARG A 168 41.89 56.16 23.35
C ARG A 168 42.57 55.42 24.50
N ASP A 169 43.88 55.27 24.37
CA ASP A 169 44.94 55.33 25.37
C ASP A 169 46.22 55.31 24.50
N ALA A 170 46.76 56.48 24.14
CA ALA A 170 47.72 57.27 24.94
C ALA A 170 48.99 56.47 25.23
#